data_AF-A0A519H1R1-F1
#
_entry.id   AF-A0A519H1R1-F1
#
_cell.length_a   1.000
_cell.length_b   1.000
_cell.length_c   1.000
_cell.angle_alpha   90.00
_cell.angle_beta   90.00
_cell.angle_gamma   90.00
#
_symmetry.space_group_name_H-M   'P 1'
#
loop_
_entity.id
_entity.type
_entity.pdbx_description
1 polymer ?
#
loop_
_entity_poly.entity_id
_entity_poly.type
_entity_poly.pdbx_seq_one_letter_code
_entity_poly.pdbx_strand_id
1 'polypeptide(L)'
;MPQLDLSASSLEITRAVCDIPSVSDDETALADAIYDAVSPFGHLTVERDGDTIIARTDLGRAQRVAIAGHIDTVPINDNLPARDIDVDGEPFLWGRGTVDMKAGVAVQLKLAAELVAP
;
A
#
# COMPACT_ATOMS: atom_id res chain seq x y z
N MET A 1 -14.95 5.76 4.69
CA MET A 1 -14.00 5.06 3.81
C MET A 1 -12.98 4.36 4.70
N PRO A 2 -12.42 3.22 4.29
CA PRO A 2 -11.36 2.57 5.06
C PRO A 2 -10.17 3.54 5.23
N GLN A 3 -9.56 3.55 6.41
CA GLN A 3 -8.41 4.41 6.72
C GLN A 3 -7.15 3.56 6.88
N LEU A 4 -6.04 4.03 6.33
CA LEU A 4 -4.72 3.40 6.50
C LEU A 4 -3.91 4.20 7.53
N ASP A 5 -3.47 3.52 8.58
CA ASP A 5 -2.49 4.06 9.53
C ASP A 5 -1.07 3.69 9.08
N LEU A 6 -0.37 4.64 8.47
CA LEU A 6 1.00 4.42 7.98
C LEU A 6 2.06 4.42 9.10
N SER A 7 1.68 4.73 10.34
CA SER A 7 2.56 4.59 11.51
C SER A 7 2.61 3.16 12.06
N ALA A 8 1.66 2.31 11.67
CA ALA A 8 1.59 0.91 12.08
C ALA A 8 2.77 0.07 11.53
N SER A 9 2.85 -1.18 11.97
CA SER A 9 3.85 -2.11 11.43
C SER A 9 3.58 -2.40 9.93
N SER A 10 4.61 -2.78 9.18
CA SER A 10 4.44 -3.16 7.76
C SER A 10 3.45 -4.30 7.59
N LEU A 11 3.38 -5.23 8.56
CA LEU A 11 2.41 -6.32 8.59
C LEU A 11 0.96 -5.83 8.74
N GLU A 12 0.72 -4.88 9.66
CA GLU A 12 -0.61 -4.29 9.87
C GLU A 12 -1.06 -3.46 8.67
N ILE A 13 -0.15 -2.67 8.07
CA ILE A 13 -0.43 -1.95 6.83
C ILE A 13 -0.76 -2.95 5.71
N THR A 14 0.01 -4.04 5.58
CA THR A 14 -0.26 -5.08 4.57
C THR A 14 -1.66 -5.65 4.74
N ARG A 15 -2.06 -6.00 5.97
CA ARG A 15 -3.41 -6.50 6.25
C ARG A 15 -4.48 -5.48 5.86
N ALA A 16 -4.33 -4.23 6.30
CA ALA A 16 -5.29 -3.17 6.01
C ALA A 16 -5.45 -2.92 4.50
N VAL A 17 -4.35 -2.90 3.75
CA VAL A 17 -4.37 -2.75 2.29
C VAL A 17 -5.01 -3.98 1.61
N CYS A 18 -4.76 -5.19 2.10
CA CYS A 18 -5.37 -6.43 1.56
C CYS A 18 -6.88 -6.49 1.82
N ASP A 19 -7.33 -6.06 2.99
CA ASP A 19 -8.74 -6.11 3.41
C ASP A 19 -9.64 -5.13 2.66
N ILE A 20 -9.06 -4.16 1.93
CA ILE A 20 -9.78 -3.31 0.99
C ILE A 20 -9.78 -4.02 -0.38
N PRO A 21 -10.93 -4.48 -0.91
CA PRO A 21 -11.01 -5.03 -2.26
C PRO A 21 -10.49 -4.05 -3.29
N SER A 22 -9.74 -4.57 -4.27
CA SER A 22 -9.25 -3.80 -5.41
C SER A 22 -9.05 -4.75 -6.57
N VAL A 23 -10.13 -5.37 -7.03
CA VAL A 23 -10.06 -6.16 -8.29
C VAL A 23 -9.75 -5.17 -9.42
N SER A 24 -9.03 -5.60 -10.46
CA SER A 24 -8.73 -4.74 -11.60
C SER A 24 -9.99 -4.01 -12.11
N ASP A 25 -9.89 -2.70 -12.31
CA ASP A 25 -10.97 -1.74 -12.64
C ASP A 25 -11.94 -1.38 -11.48
N ASP A 26 -11.69 -1.83 -10.25
CA ASP A 26 -12.47 -1.52 -9.03
C ASP A 26 -11.55 -1.18 -7.84
N GLU A 27 -10.48 -0.42 -8.09
CA GLU A 27 -9.44 -0.09 -7.10
C GLU A 27 -9.68 1.23 -6.37
N THR A 28 -10.66 2.03 -6.80
CA THR A 28 -10.87 3.41 -6.35
C THR A 28 -10.91 3.54 -4.83
N ALA A 29 -11.57 2.62 -4.13
CA ALA A 29 -11.65 2.64 -2.67
C ALA A 29 -10.28 2.50 -1.98
N LEU A 30 -9.38 1.67 -2.52
CA LEU A 30 -8.02 1.54 -2.02
C LEU A 30 -7.17 2.74 -2.43
N ALA A 31 -7.34 3.22 -3.67
CA ALA A 31 -6.63 4.38 -4.16
C ALA A 31 -6.92 5.64 -3.33
N ASP A 32 -8.19 5.84 -2.94
CA ASP A 32 -8.63 6.92 -2.05
C ASP A 32 -8.02 6.79 -0.66
N ALA A 33 -8.05 5.60 -0.07
CA ALA A 33 -7.44 5.36 1.23
C ALA A 33 -5.92 5.64 1.25
N ILE A 34 -5.22 5.29 0.17
CA ILE A 34 -3.78 5.59 0.00
C ILE A 34 -3.56 7.10 -0.15
N TYR A 35 -4.31 7.77 -1.03
CA TYR A 35 -4.17 9.20 -1.25
C TYR A 35 -4.42 9.99 0.05
N ASP A 36 -5.49 9.67 0.78
CA ASP A 36 -5.84 10.31 2.05
C ASP A 36 -4.78 10.08 3.13
N ALA A 37 -4.16 8.89 3.16
CA ALA A 37 -3.13 8.56 4.14
C ALA A 37 -1.77 9.21 3.82
N VAL A 38 -1.42 9.38 2.54
CA VAL A 38 -0.11 9.91 2.12
C VAL A 38 -0.11 11.44 1.99
N SER A 39 -1.22 12.05 1.59
CA SER A 39 -1.33 13.51 1.38
C SER A 39 -0.97 14.40 2.59
N PRO A 40 -1.17 13.98 3.85
CA PRO A 40 -0.80 14.79 5.02
C PRO A 40 0.71 14.95 5.24
N PHE A 41 1.57 14.14 4.61
CA PHE A 41 3.01 14.19 4.79
C PHE A 41 3.62 15.37 4.01
N GLY A 42 3.91 16.47 4.71
CA GLY A 42 4.38 17.72 4.09
C GLY A 42 5.74 17.68 3.38
N HIS A 43 6.51 16.58 3.50
CA HIS A 43 7.73 16.37 2.72
C HIS A 43 7.47 15.75 1.34
N LEU A 44 6.24 15.34 1.05
CA LEU A 44 5.82 14.76 -0.21
C LEU A 44 4.97 15.74 -1.01
N THR A 45 5.24 15.84 -2.30
CA THR A 45 4.26 16.31 -3.27
C THR A 45 3.48 15.09 -3.74
N VAL A 46 2.16 15.11 -3.56
CA VAL A 46 1.25 14.01 -3.91
C VAL A 46 0.34 14.46 -5.06
N GLU A 47 0.33 13.67 -6.14
CA GLU A 47 -0.50 13.87 -7.33
C GLU A 47 -1.40 12.65 -7.52
N ARG A 48 -2.61 12.86 -8.06
CA ARG A 48 -3.59 11.81 -8.37
C ARG A 48 -3.94 11.85 -9.85
N ASP A 49 -3.90 10.70 -10.51
CA ASP A 49 -4.37 10.50 -11.89
C ASP A 49 -5.23 9.23 -11.95
N GLY A 50 -6.56 9.40 -11.92
CA GLY A 50 -7.48 8.27 -11.74
C GLY A 50 -7.15 7.52 -10.44
N ASP A 51 -6.90 6.22 -10.52
CA ASP A 51 -6.50 5.37 -9.39
C ASP A 51 -4.96 5.22 -9.23
N THR A 52 -4.19 6.03 -9.97
CA THR A 52 -2.76 6.16 -9.76
C THR A 52 -2.45 7.25 -8.74
N ILE A 53 -1.68 6.92 -7.71
CA ILE A 53 -1.14 7.86 -6.72
C ILE A 53 0.35 8.00 -6.94
N ILE A 54 0.82 9.25 -7.09
CA ILE A 54 2.24 9.57 -7.26
C ILE A 54 2.65 10.42 -6.06
N ALA A 55 3.60 9.93 -5.26
CA ALA A 55 4.19 10.69 -4.17
C ALA A 55 5.69 10.84 -4.38
N ARG A 56 6.22 12.08 -4.29
CA ARG A 56 7.64 12.36 -4.51
C ARG A 56 8.19 13.41 -3.55
N THR A 57 9.47 13.29 -3.22
CA THR A 57 10.25 14.35 -2.55
C THR A 57 10.97 15.23 -3.59
N ASP A 58 11.21 16.50 -3.26
CA ASP A 58 11.96 17.44 -4.09
C ASP A 58 13.23 17.95 -3.38
N LEU A 59 14.19 17.05 -3.20
CA LEU A 59 15.42 17.27 -2.42
C LEU A 59 16.59 17.90 -3.21
N GLY A 60 16.42 18.22 -4.49
CA GLY A 60 17.47 18.81 -5.33
C GLY A 60 18.69 17.90 -5.58
N ARG A 61 18.56 16.58 -5.40
CA ARG A 61 19.65 15.60 -5.61
C ARG A 61 19.89 15.35 -7.10
N ALA A 62 21.12 14.97 -7.44
CA ALA A 62 21.52 14.66 -8.81
C ALA A 62 20.88 13.38 -9.39
N GLN A 63 20.37 12.50 -8.52
CA GLN A 63 19.74 11.24 -8.89
C GLN A 63 18.46 11.04 -8.08
N ARG A 64 17.50 10.32 -8.68
CA ARG A 64 16.21 9.97 -8.08
C ARG A 64 15.91 8.49 -8.36
N VAL A 65 15.34 7.81 -7.38
CA VAL A 65 14.85 6.43 -7.49
C VAL A 65 13.33 6.47 -7.53
N ALA A 66 12.74 5.72 -8.46
CA ALA A 66 11.31 5.47 -8.49
C ALA A 66 11.04 4.06 -7.95
N ILE A 67 10.13 3.97 -6.98
CA ILE A 67 9.60 2.70 -6.48
C ILE A 67 8.14 2.67 -6.88
N ALA A 68 7.73 1.64 -7.63
CA ALA A 68 6.39 1.52 -8.16
C ALA A 68 5.81 0.14 -7.83
N GLY A 69 4.50 0.10 -7.64
CA GLY A 69 3.72 -1.11 -7.45
C GLY A 69 2.28 -0.89 -7.86
N HIS A 70 1.60 -1.96 -8.25
CA HIS A 70 0.19 -1.89 -8.58
C HIS A 70 -0.66 -2.21 -7.34
N ILE A 71 -1.84 -1.61 -7.26
CA ILE A 71 -2.76 -1.76 -6.12
C ILE A 71 -3.93 -2.70 -6.44
N ASP A 72 -4.10 -3.04 -7.71
CA ASP A 72 -5.12 -3.94 -8.20
C ASP A 72 -4.76 -5.41 -7.93
N THR A 73 -5.76 -6.25 -8.13
CA THR A 73 -5.66 -7.68 -7.91
C THR A 73 -6.52 -8.42 -8.92
N VAL A 74 -6.16 -9.68 -9.18
CA VAL A 74 -7.07 -10.62 -9.85
C VAL A 74 -8.32 -10.90 -8.99
N PRO A 75 -9.40 -11.45 -9.55
CA PRO A 75 -10.63 -11.71 -8.82
C PRO A 75 -10.44 -12.43 -7.47
N ILE A 76 -11.24 -12.01 -6.50
CA ILE A 76 -11.29 -12.60 -5.16
C ILE A 76 -11.84 -14.04 -5.26
N ASN A 77 -11.27 -14.94 -4.47
CA ASN A 77 -11.65 -16.35 -4.43
C ASN A 77 -11.61 -16.84 -2.98
N ASP A 78 -12.58 -16.41 -2.17
CA ASP A 78 -12.74 -16.74 -0.74
C ASP A 78 -11.45 -16.56 0.09
N ASN A 79 -10.64 -15.58 -0.31
CA ASN A 79 -9.34 -15.27 0.27
C ASN A 79 -9.28 -13.86 0.85
N LEU A 80 -10.43 -13.32 1.23
CA LEU A 80 -10.56 -12.12 2.07
C LEU A 80 -11.59 -12.37 3.19
N PRO A 81 -11.44 -11.74 4.36
CA PRO A 81 -10.32 -10.86 4.76
C PRO A 81 -9.00 -11.64 4.96
N ALA A 82 -7.88 -10.91 4.96
CA ALA A 82 -6.57 -11.47 5.24
C ALA A 82 -6.48 -11.94 6.70
N ARG A 83 -5.90 -13.13 6.90
CA ARG A 83 -5.86 -13.81 8.21
C ARG A 83 -4.49 -14.40 8.47
N ASP A 84 -4.15 -14.54 9.73
CA ASP A 84 -2.98 -15.30 10.14
C ASP A 84 -3.27 -16.79 9.95
N ILE A 85 -2.31 -17.49 9.37
CA ILE A 85 -2.28 -18.95 9.31
C ILE A 85 -0.92 -19.43 9.80
N ASP A 86 -0.87 -20.70 10.22
CA ASP A 86 0.37 -21.40 10.50
C ASP A 86 0.52 -22.50 9.44
N VAL A 87 1.72 -22.60 8.86
CA VAL A 87 2.08 -23.70 7.95
C VAL A 87 3.38 -24.30 8.47
N ASP A 88 3.30 -25.53 8.98
CA ASP A 88 4.44 -26.28 9.53
C ASP A 88 5.19 -25.53 10.67
N GLY A 89 4.47 -24.76 11.48
CA GLY A 89 5.04 -23.98 12.60
C GLY A 89 5.54 -22.60 12.20
N GLU A 90 5.41 -22.22 10.93
CA GLU A 90 5.77 -20.89 10.43
C GLU A 90 4.51 -20.02 10.26
N PRO A 91 4.50 -18.80 10.84
CA PRO A 91 3.36 -17.90 10.73
C PRO A 91 3.34 -17.15 9.38
N PHE A 92 2.17 -17.09 8.74
CA PHE A 92 1.95 -16.36 7.50
C PHE A 92 0.72 -15.45 7.60
N LEU A 93 0.79 -14.30 6.94
CA LEU A 93 -0.40 -13.54 6.55
C LEU A 93 -0.91 -14.08 5.22
N TRP A 94 -2.09 -14.68 5.23
CA TRP A 94 -2.73 -15.27 4.06
C TRP A 94 -3.95 -14.47 3.63
N GLY A 95 -4.02 -14.11 2.35
CA GLY A 95 -5.15 -13.40 1.76
C GLY A 95 -4.88 -12.95 0.33
N ARG A 96 -5.90 -12.38 -0.33
CA ARG A 96 -5.76 -11.79 -1.68
C ARG A 96 -4.84 -10.57 -1.62
N GLY A 97 -3.79 -10.61 -2.43
CA GLY A 97 -2.85 -9.50 -2.58
C GLY A 97 -1.66 -9.54 -1.63
N THR A 98 -1.61 -10.45 -0.65
CA THR A 98 -0.53 -10.47 0.35
C THR A 98 0.85 -10.69 -0.25
N VAL A 99 0.94 -11.31 -1.43
CA VAL A 99 2.19 -11.42 -2.20
C VAL A 99 2.17 -10.49 -3.40
N ASP A 100 1.12 -10.60 -4.23
CA ASP A 100 0.98 -9.87 -5.49
C ASP A 100 -0.19 -8.88 -5.40
N MET A 101 0.05 -7.60 -5.12
CA MET A 101 1.34 -6.93 -4.84
C MET A 101 1.32 -6.10 -3.55
N LYS A 102 0.27 -6.27 -2.74
CA LYS A 102 -0.10 -5.35 -1.66
C LYS A 102 0.87 -5.32 -0.48
N ALA A 103 1.63 -6.39 -0.22
CA ALA A 103 2.71 -6.31 0.77
C ALA A 103 3.87 -5.41 0.32
N GLY A 104 4.20 -5.43 -0.98
CA GLY A 104 5.17 -4.50 -1.57
C GLY A 104 4.69 -3.06 -1.44
N VAL A 105 3.41 -2.81 -1.77
CA VAL A 105 2.76 -1.50 -1.59
C VAL A 105 2.79 -1.06 -0.13
N ALA A 106 2.48 -1.93 0.82
CA ALA A 106 2.51 -1.59 2.25
C ALA A 106 3.90 -1.12 2.72
N VAL A 107 4.98 -1.77 2.25
CA VAL A 107 6.35 -1.32 2.52
C VAL A 107 6.62 0.03 1.87
N GLN A 108 6.19 0.25 0.63
CA GLN A 108 6.34 1.54 -0.06
C GLN A 108 5.65 2.68 0.72
N LEU A 109 4.41 2.46 1.17
CA LEU A 109 3.65 3.44 1.94
C LEU A 109 4.31 3.76 3.28
N LYS A 110 4.79 2.74 3.99
CA LYS A 110 5.54 2.93 5.25
C LYS A 110 6.79 3.77 5.04
N LEU A 111 7.58 3.45 4.01
CA LEU A 111 8.80 4.21 3.70
C LEU A 111 8.49 5.64 3.24
N ALA A 112 7.40 5.86 2.49
CA ALA A 112 6.97 7.20 2.09
C ALA A 112 6.64 8.07 3.31
N ALA A 113 5.98 7.49 4.32
CA ALA A 113 5.66 8.15 5.58
C ALA A 113 6.90 8.47 6.43
N GLU A 114 7.84 7.52 6.55
CA GLU A 114 8.98 7.63 7.47
C GLU A 114 10.19 8.37 6.90
N LEU A 115 10.47 8.22 5.59
CA LEU A 115 11.68 8.76 4.98
C LEU A 115 11.46 10.18 4.46
N VAL A 116 11.79 11.15 5.31
CA VAL A 116 11.67 12.59 4.98
C VAL A 116 12.76 13.08 4.02
N ALA A 117 13.98 12.50 4.10
CA ALA A 117 15.12 12.90 3.28
C ALA A 117 16.01 11.71 2.81
N PRO A 118 15.43 10.68 2.14
CA PRO A 118 16.18 9.54 1.63
C PRO A 118 17.22 9.95 0.58
#